data_AF-A0A412VWV3-F1
#
_entry.id   AF-A0A412VWV3-F1
#
_cell.length_a   1.000
_cell.length_b   1.000
_cell.length_c   1.000
_cell.angle_alpha   90.00
_cell.angle_beta   90.00
_cell.angle_gamma   90.00
#
_symmetry.space_group_name_H-M   'P 1'
#
loop_
_entity.id
_entity.type
_entity.pdbx_description
1 polymer ?
#
loop_
_entity_poly.entity_id
_entity_poly.type
_entity_poly.pdbx_seq_one_letter_code
_entity_poly.pdbx_strand_id
1 'polypeptide(L)'
;MKRLTLISLILSMILTSCKEYGEVRIMPEFNNSGTEVELYKNEGSSKTVVISTTANEVTADYNASWLSVDANKQRIIYTALATNETGEVRSTTVKLNAGEFSMEVTVNQLAKDESEMKTLKVGQLTEDGLGMIFWVDPDNQEAGKAISLERWGGNPFEASIKLHNAFSMVNGIENTALYTDAGNNDAATLCTNLGEGWYLPASEELGHLFDIYNGIARDNGFTNATPNQISDAEKASRATFDKNLTDLGGAVINAAAENGNGESYWSSTENEDGQKARYVRFGKYGMDYGAKTGTSRFVRAMKIIGDYKFPEEPATLSVSPMQVELTSEEGATADVTVSTNKPSFAYVIEGNGNTWLSAEQNGDKIKFTALSKNNSDEARTAIVTITAGNGDAQATATVTIRQQKEQTEVAAFQIGDFVKMDGGTELAEGGIVFWVEGNNAKILSLKRSATAINWANEGFTDALGLTDQEDGEANTQKLRESGIAANIPILEYCKDGWYLPARNEMEAVFNAYNGGPSQSSGLKPDAIKQEEKDARAAWDKILTDNGGDVMNVKADNTAGDSYFTSTEADDASKVFYVRFGQWNPGLTGAKYAKSPARYVRCIRKISK
;
A
#
# COMPACT_ATOMS: atom_id res chain seq x y z
N MET A 1 70.12 3.47 49.97
CA MET A 1 71.21 3.87 49.05
C MET A 1 71.57 2.67 48.18
N LYS A 2 71.54 2.83 46.85
CA LYS A 2 72.07 1.91 45.81
C LYS A 2 71.42 0.51 45.67
N ARG A 3 70.30 0.44 44.94
CA ARG A 3 69.96 -0.71 44.06
C ARG A 3 69.27 -0.23 42.77
N LEU A 4 69.76 0.88 42.22
CA LEU A 4 69.17 1.57 41.07
C LEU A 4 70.15 1.77 39.92
N THR A 5 71.22 0.97 39.82
CA THR A 5 72.27 1.26 38.83
C THR A 5 72.83 0.08 38.04
N LEU A 6 72.22 -1.11 38.11
CA LEU A 6 72.70 -2.26 37.31
C LEU A 6 71.61 -2.97 36.48
N ILE A 7 70.33 -2.68 36.69
CA ILE A 7 69.23 -3.23 35.86
C ILE A 7 68.75 -2.20 34.82
N SER A 8 69.39 -1.02 34.75
CA SER A 8 69.07 0.05 33.79
C SER A 8 69.81 -0.08 32.46
N LEU A 9 70.66 -1.10 32.26
CA LEU A 9 71.50 -1.21 31.06
C LEU A 9 71.25 -2.45 30.19
N ILE A 10 70.45 -3.42 30.64
CA ILE A 10 70.16 -4.65 29.87
C ILE A 10 68.74 -4.63 29.26
N LEU A 11 67.85 -3.75 29.72
CA LEU A 11 66.51 -3.61 29.14
C LEU A 11 66.45 -2.59 27.99
N SER A 12 67.55 -1.87 27.72
CA SER A 12 67.63 -0.73 26.80
C SER A 12 68.04 -1.08 25.36
N MET A 13 68.17 -2.37 25.01
CA MET A 13 68.69 -2.76 23.68
C MET A 13 67.93 -3.87 22.93
N ILE A 14 66.78 -4.37 23.42
CA ILE A 14 66.02 -5.42 22.72
C ILE A 14 64.50 -5.17 22.72
N LEU A 15 64.08 -3.93 22.46
CA LEU A 15 62.70 -3.64 22.01
C LEU A 15 62.72 -2.60 20.86
N THR A 16 63.61 -2.78 19.89
CA THR A 16 63.45 -2.26 18.53
C THR A 16 62.83 -3.34 17.65
N SER A 17 61.53 -3.59 17.83
CA SER A 17 60.64 -4.06 16.76
C SER A 17 59.19 -4.03 17.23
N CYS A 18 58.50 -2.94 16.96
CA CYS A 18 57.09 -2.93 16.58
C CYS A 18 56.77 -1.52 16.07
N LYS A 19 56.33 -1.43 14.81
CA LYS A 19 55.64 -0.27 14.25
C LYS A 19 54.43 0.03 15.15
N GLU A 20 54.39 1.20 15.79
CA GLU A 20 53.11 1.81 16.12
C GLU A 20 52.66 2.63 14.91
N TYR A 21 51.77 1.99 14.18
CA TYR A 21 50.84 2.60 13.25
C TYR A 21 50.00 3.66 13.99
N GLY A 22 49.88 4.83 13.38
CA GLY A 22 48.73 5.72 13.57
C GLY A 22 48.90 6.76 14.68
N GLU A 23 49.44 7.92 14.30
CA GLU A 23 48.79 9.16 14.71
C GLU A 23 47.31 9.05 14.29
N VAL A 24 46.44 8.61 15.19
CA VAL A 24 45.01 8.86 15.03
C VAL A 24 44.85 10.36 15.25
N ARG A 25 44.84 11.12 14.15
CA ARG A 25 44.20 12.44 14.15
C ARG A 25 42.74 12.20 14.52
N ILE A 26 42.43 12.37 15.81
CA ILE A 26 41.04 12.43 16.27
C ILE A 26 40.44 13.66 15.57
N MET A 27 39.44 13.42 14.72
CA MET A 27 38.62 14.49 14.11
C MET A 27 38.10 15.42 15.22
N PRO A 28 38.20 16.75 15.07
CA PRO A 28 37.55 17.66 16.01
C PRO A 28 36.04 17.57 15.89
N GLU A 29 35.39 17.02 16.90
CA GLU A 29 33.92 17.04 17.03
C GLU A 29 33.50 18.45 17.45
N PHE A 30 32.87 19.21 16.56
CA PHE A 30 32.08 20.39 16.92
C PHE A 30 30.61 20.03 16.71
N ASN A 31 29.91 19.64 17.77
CA ASN A 31 28.65 18.87 17.68
C ASN A 31 27.38 19.73 17.85
N ASN A 32 27.37 20.97 17.38
CA ASN A 32 26.13 21.74 17.36
C ASN A 32 25.25 21.27 16.19
N SER A 33 24.17 20.54 16.50
CA SER A 33 23.21 20.02 15.52
C SER A 33 22.16 21.05 15.08
N GLY A 34 22.06 22.20 15.78
CA GLY A 34 21.09 23.24 15.47
C GLY A 34 21.68 24.29 14.53
N THR A 35 21.08 24.44 13.35
CA THR A 35 21.37 25.53 12.40
C THR A 35 20.53 26.79 12.66
N GLU A 36 19.54 26.71 13.56
CA GLU A 36 18.62 27.81 13.88
C GLU A 36 18.38 27.99 15.38
N VAL A 37 18.31 29.24 15.81
CA VAL A 37 18.10 29.67 17.20
C VAL A 37 17.03 30.74 17.21
N GLU A 38 16.00 30.58 18.04
CA GLU A 38 14.93 31.56 18.20
C GLU A 38 15.01 32.24 19.58
N LEU A 39 14.82 33.55 19.59
CA LEU A 39 14.69 34.41 20.76
C LEU A 39 13.35 35.15 20.69
N TYR A 40 12.72 35.41 21.83
CA TYR A 40 11.46 36.15 21.90
C TYR A 40 11.67 37.65 21.68
N LYS A 41 10.55 38.36 21.45
CA LYS A 41 10.54 39.81 21.21
C LYS A 41 11.24 40.63 22.28
N ASN A 42 11.13 40.25 23.56
CA ASN A 42 11.64 41.04 24.68
C ASN A 42 13.17 41.11 24.74
N GLU A 43 13.69 42.29 25.08
CA GLU A 43 15.05 42.45 25.58
C GLU A 43 15.32 41.50 26.75
N GLY A 44 16.49 40.85 26.75
CA GLY A 44 16.88 39.86 27.75
C GLY A 44 16.44 38.43 27.42
N SER A 45 15.62 38.20 26.38
CA SER A 45 15.33 36.84 25.90
C SER A 45 16.62 36.11 25.56
N SER A 46 16.79 34.88 26.05
CA SER A 46 18.01 34.12 25.86
C SER A 46 17.76 32.65 25.56
N LYS A 47 18.65 32.04 24.78
CA LYS A 47 18.67 30.60 24.47
C LYS A 47 20.08 30.07 24.68
N THR A 48 20.20 29.01 25.46
CA THR A 48 21.48 28.33 25.72
C THR A 48 21.55 27.05 24.89
N VAL A 49 22.63 26.89 24.14
CA VAL A 49 22.95 25.69 23.37
C VAL A 49 24.17 25.02 24.00
N VAL A 50 24.05 23.74 24.35
CA VAL A 50 25.18 22.96 24.85
C VAL A 50 25.99 22.45 23.67
N ILE A 51 27.30 22.60 23.73
CA ILE A 51 28.22 22.14 22.69
C ILE A 51 29.36 21.33 23.29
N SER A 52 30.00 20.52 22.47
CA SER A 52 31.24 19.82 22.78
C SER A 52 32.24 20.12 21.68
N THR A 53 33.47 20.43 22.08
CA THR A 53 34.59 20.67 21.17
C THR A 53 35.92 20.29 21.79
N THR A 54 36.83 19.80 20.97
CA THR A 54 38.24 19.57 21.35
C THR A 54 39.08 20.85 21.22
N ALA A 55 38.54 21.93 20.66
CA ALA A 55 39.19 23.23 20.61
C ALA A 55 39.26 23.89 22.00
N ASN A 56 40.35 24.60 22.27
CA ASN A 56 40.53 25.31 23.54
C ASN A 56 39.58 26.51 23.69
N GLU A 57 39.12 27.07 22.58
CA GLU A 57 38.27 28.26 22.51
C GLU A 57 37.28 28.13 21.36
N VAL A 58 36.12 28.77 21.53
CA VAL A 58 35.09 28.93 20.48
C VAL A 58 34.81 30.41 20.35
N THR A 59 34.94 30.96 19.15
CA THR A 59 34.62 32.36 18.86
C THR A 59 33.36 32.46 18.01
N ALA A 60 32.67 33.60 18.11
CA ALA A 60 31.45 33.88 17.35
C ALA A 60 31.62 35.19 16.58
N ASP A 61 31.54 35.10 15.25
CA ASP A 61 31.54 36.26 14.35
C ASP A 61 30.11 36.54 13.87
N TYR A 62 29.60 37.73 14.15
CA TYR A 62 28.26 38.15 13.74
C TYR A 62 28.19 39.67 13.64
N ASN A 63 27.23 40.17 12.86
CA ASN A 63 27.01 41.61 12.68
C ASN A 63 25.55 41.97 13.00
N ALA A 64 25.23 41.97 14.29
CA ALA A 64 23.92 42.35 14.80
C ALA A 64 24.03 43.07 16.14
N SER A 65 23.67 44.36 16.18
CA SER A 65 23.73 45.17 17.40
C SER A 65 22.68 44.78 18.46
N TRP A 66 21.68 44.00 18.07
CA TRP A 66 20.60 43.54 18.94
C TRP A 66 20.88 42.18 19.60
N LEU A 67 21.99 41.52 19.25
CA LEU A 67 22.34 40.18 19.72
C LEU A 67 23.64 40.21 20.52
N SER A 68 23.71 39.43 21.59
CA SER A 68 24.94 39.05 22.27
C SER A 68 25.13 37.54 22.16
N VAL A 69 26.34 37.10 21.84
CA VAL A 69 26.73 35.69 21.82
C VAL A 69 27.88 35.47 22.78
N ASP A 70 27.64 34.72 23.86
CA ASP A 70 28.68 34.26 24.80
C ASP A 70 28.98 32.79 24.52
N ALA A 71 30.17 32.51 23.99
CA ALA A 71 30.60 31.18 23.57
C ALA A 71 31.78 30.69 24.40
N ASN A 72 31.72 29.42 24.79
CA ASN A 72 32.85 28.69 25.36
C ASN A 72 32.81 27.22 24.93
N LYS A 73 33.81 26.44 25.31
CA LYS A 73 33.94 25.03 24.90
C LYS A 73 32.81 24.08 25.32
N GLN A 74 31.88 24.51 26.19
CA GLN A 74 30.77 23.69 26.71
C GLN A 74 29.39 24.21 26.30
N ARG A 75 29.25 25.51 26.01
CA ARG A 75 27.96 26.11 25.69
C ARG A 75 28.10 27.42 24.92
N ILE A 76 27.01 27.80 24.27
CA ILE A 76 26.80 29.09 23.63
C ILE A 76 25.50 29.66 24.18
N ILE A 77 25.52 30.93 24.58
CA ILE A 77 24.33 31.66 25.03
C ILE A 77 24.07 32.79 24.04
N TYR A 78 22.90 32.76 23.43
CA TYR A 78 22.38 33.83 22.58
C TYR A 78 21.43 34.67 23.42
N THR A 79 21.63 35.98 23.46
CA THR A 79 20.80 36.91 24.24
C THR A 79 20.40 38.11 23.41
N ALA A 80 19.10 38.41 23.38
CA ALA A 80 18.58 39.63 22.78
C ALA A 80 18.93 40.84 23.68
N LEU A 81 19.66 41.81 23.12
CA LEU A 81 20.05 43.05 23.78
C LEU A 81 19.03 44.19 23.58
N ALA A 82 18.04 44.00 22.71
CA ALA A 82 16.99 44.97 22.46
C ALA A 82 15.69 44.28 22.12
N THR A 83 14.58 44.92 22.42
CA THR A 83 13.26 44.47 21.99
C THR A 83 13.14 44.50 20.45
N ASN A 84 12.42 43.54 19.87
CA ASN A 84 12.11 43.55 18.44
C ASN A 84 10.83 44.36 18.16
N GLU A 85 10.99 45.63 17.77
CA GLU A 85 9.87 46.55 17.51
C GLU A 85 9.45 46.61 16.02
N THR A 86 10.02 45.77 15.15
CA THR A 86 9.78 45.85 13.70
C THR A 86 8.42 45.31 13.27
N GLY A 87 7.72 44.57 14.14
CA GLY A 87 6.47 43.87 13.83
C GLY A 87 6.65 42.56 13.04
N GLU A 88 7.88 42.24 12.63
CA GLU A 88 8.24 41.05 11.86
C GLU A 88 9.46 40.37 12.48
N VAL A 89 9.72 39.11 12.14
CA VAL A 89 10.95 38.42 12.60
C VAL A 89 12.18 39.17 12.06
N ARG A 90 13.19 39.38 12.92
CA ARG A 90 14.52 39.86 12.51
C ARG A 90 15.57 38.79 12.70
N SER A 91 16.50 38.66 11.76
CA SER A 91 17.44 37.53 11.72
C SER A 91 18.88 37.99 11.51
N THR A 92 19.84 37.21 12.01
CA THR A 92 21.28 37.37 11.73
C THR A 92 21.95 36.01 11.65
N THR A 93 23.01 35.91 10.85
CA THR A 93 23.89 34.73 10.86
C THR A 93 25.01 34.93 11.86
N VAL A 94 25.23 33.92 12.71
CA VAL A 94 26.36 33.81 13.62
C VAL A 94 27.28 32.71 13.12
N LYS A 95 28.51 33.06 12.76
CA LYS A 95 29.54 32.11 12.38
C LYS A 95 30.34 31.72 13.62
N LEU A 96 30.24 30.46 14.02
CA LEU A 96 30.96 29.90 15.15
C LEU A 96 32.24 29.25 14.64
N ASN A 97 33.39 29.56 15.25
CA ASN A 97 34.68 28.98 14.88
C ASN A 97 35.30 28.25 16.08
N ALA A 98 35.77 27.02 15.84
CA ALA A 98 36.44 26.17 16.82
C ALA A 98 37.66 25.50 16.17
N GLY A 99 38.83 26.14 16.27
CA GLY A 99 40.03 25.70 15.54
C GLY A 99 39.87 25.91 14.02
N GLU A 100 40.03 24.84 13.23
CA GLU A 100 39.86 24.88 11.77
C GLU A 100 38.39 24.68 11.32
N PHE A 101 37.48 24.42 12.26
CA PHE A 101 36.08 24.12 11.98
C PHE A 101 35.22 25.37 12.16
N SER A 102 34.30 25.61 11.25
CA SER A 102 33.31 26.67 11.36
C SER A 102 31.92 26.19 10.98
N MET A 103 30.89 26.73 11.63
CA MET A 103 29.49 26.55 11.23
C MET A 103 28.76 27.90 11.23
N GLU A 104 27.65 27.96 10.50
CA GLU A 104 26.75 29.10 10.52
C GLU A 104 25.45 28.72 11.24
N VAL A 105 25.01 29.60 12.14
CA VAL A 105 23.75 29.49 12.88
C VAL A 105 22.92 30.73 12.58
N THR A 106 21.71 30.53 12.10
CA THR A 106 20.74 31.62 11.92
C THR A 106 20.06 31.89 13.26
N VAL A 107 20.17 33.11 13.77
CA VAL A 107 19.50 33.55 14.99
C VAL A 107 18.34 34.47 14.60
N ASN A 108 17.13 34.06 14.95
CA ASN A 108 15.88 34.77 14.71
C ASN A 108 15.37 35.36 16.02
N GLN A 109 15.05 36.65 16.04
CA GLN A 109 14.28 37.26 17.12
C GLN A 109 12.85 37.52 16.65
N LEU A 110 11.89 36.90 17.34
CA LEU A 110 10.47 36.95 17.00
C LEU A 110 9.87 38.34 17.27
N ALA A 111 8.72 38.62 16.66
CA ALA A 111 7.90 39.80 16.95
C ALA A 111 6.80 39.53 18.01
N LYS A 112 6.87 38.37 18.69
CA LYS A 112 5.94 37.95 19.74
C LYS A 112 6.62 37.92 21.10
N ASP A 113 5.91 38.38 22.13
CA ASP A 113 6.33 38.30 23.52
C ASP A 113 6.25 36.87 24.05
N GLU A 114 7.11 36.51 25.01
CA GLU A 114 7.08 35.19 25.66
C GLU A 114 5.72 34.94 26.35
N SER A 115 5.06 35.99 26.84
CA SER A 115 3.71 35.94 27.41
C SER A 115 2.59 35.83 26.36
N GLU A 116 2.87 36.11 25.10
CA GLU A 116 1.93 35.94 23.98
C GLU A 116 1.95 34.49 23.45
N MET A 117 2.96 33.70 23.83
CA MET A 117 2.99 32.26 23.57
C MET A 117 1.97 31.55 24.45
N LYS A 118 0.80 31.24 23.88
CA LYS A 118 -0.17 30.34 24.53
C LYS A 118 0.33 28.90 24.41
N THR A 119 1.23 28.50 25.31
CA THR A 119 1.65 27.10 25.42
C THR A 119 0.45 26.22 25.74
N LEU A 120 0.07 25.36 24.79
CA LEU A 120 -0.99 24.39 24.97
C LEU A 120 -0.53 23.26 25.90
N LYS A 121 -1.49 22.68 26.64
CA LYS A 121 -1.24 21.51 27.49
C LYS A 121 -2.24 20.41 27.18
N VAL A 122 -1.74 19.17 27.08
CA VAL A 122 -2.61 17.99 27.01
C VAL A 122 -3.47 17.92 28.28
N GLY A 123 -4.76 17.64 28.11
CA GLY A 123 -5.75 17.66 29.19
C GLY A 123 -6.35 19.04 29.48
N GLN A 124 -5.93 20.10 28.79
CA GLN A 124 -6.51 21.43 28.92
C GLN A 124 -7.85 21.52 28.18
N LEU A 125 -8.81 22.27 28.76
CA LEU A 125 -10.06 22.62 28.09
C LEU A 125 -9.80 23.63 26.96
N THR A 126 -10.49 23.45 25.83
CA THR A 126 -10.49 24.43 24.73
C THR A 126 -11.10 25.76 25.17
N GLU A 127 -10.76 26.85 24.49
CA GLU A 127 -11.26 28.19 24.85
C GLU A 127 -12.79 28.32 24.75
N ASP A 128 -13.42 27.59 23.83
CA ASP A 128 -14.87 27.50 23.69
C ASP A 128 -15.53 26.61 24.76
N GLY A 129 -14.76 25.88 25.57
CA GLY A 129 -15.25 25.00 26.61
C GLY A 129 -15.84 23.68 26.13
N LEU A 130 -15.69 23.35 24.84
CA LEU A 130 -16.39 22.22 24.20
C LEU A 130 -15.53 20.96 24.05
N GLY A 131 -14.22 21.05 24.32
CA GLY A 131 -13.29 19.97 24.08
C GLY A 131 -12.05 19.97 24.96
N MET A 132 -11.29 18.88 24.85
CA MET A 132 -10.02 18.68 25.54
C MET A 132 -8.89 18.65 24.51
N ILE A 133 -7.82 19.42 24.74
CA ILE A 133 -6.57 19.30 24.00
C ILE A 133 -5.97 17.93 24.31
N PHE A 134 -5.85 17.07 23.29
CA PHE A 134 -5.31 15.73 23.47
C PHE A 134 -3.89 15.59 22.92
N TRP A 135 -3.46 16.51 22.06
CA TRP A 135 -2.12 16.51 21.47
C TRP A 135 -1.64 17.94 21.24
N VAL A 136 -0.34 18.16 21.47
CA VAL A 136 0.36 19.43 21.25
C VAL A 136 1.54 19.13 20.35
N ASP A 137 1.76 20.00 19.36
CA ASP A 137 2.87 19.85 18.43
C ASP A 137 4.21 20.00 19.16
N PRO A 138 5.10 18.99 19.10
CA PRO A 138 6.41 19.05 19.75
C PRO A 138 7.27 20.22 19.28
N ASP A 139 7.10 20.62 18.01
CA ASP A 139 7.88 21.67 17.36
C ASP A 139 7.18 23.04 17.43
N ASN A 140 5.86 23.05 17.69
CA ASN A 140 5.08 24.27 17.88
C ASN A 140 4.08 24.16 19.03
N GLN A 141 4.47 24.60 20.22
CA GLN A 141 3.62 24.49 21.41
C GLN A 141 2.35 25.38 21.40
N GLU A 142 2.13 26.21 20.39
CA GLU A 142 0.87 26.93 20.15
C GLU A 142 -0.10 26.14 19.25
N ALA A 143 0.36 25.06 18.61
CA ALA A 143 -0.42 24.23 17.72
C ALA A 143 -0.77 22.87 18.36
N GLY A 144 -1.95 22.36 18.05
CA GLY A 144 -2.41 21.11 18.64
C GLY A 144 -3.75 20.64 18.10
N LYS A 145 -4.25 19.56 18.71
CA LYS A 145 -5.54 18.97 18.39
C LYS A 145 -6.38 18.81 19.64
N ALA A 146 -7.67 19.07 19.51
CA ALA A 146 -8.66 18.84 20.55
C ALA A 146 -9.71 17.82 20.10
N ILE A 147 -10.26 17.12 21.08
CA ILE A 147 -11.37 16.16 20.92
C ILE A 147 -12.58 16.69 21.69
N SER A 148 -13.78 16.53 21.13
CA SER A 148 -15.01 17.00 21.77
C SER A 148 -15.24 16.29 23.10
N LEU A 149 -15.79 17.00 24.09
CA LEU A 149 -16.24 16.39 25.35
C LEU A 149 -17.45 15.48 25.11
N GLU A 150 -18.37 15.94 24.25
CA GLU A 150 -19.56 15.21 23.83
C GLU A 150 -19.22 14.09 22.84
N ARG A 151 -20.01 13.02 22.88
CA ARG A 151 -20.04 11.93 21.89
C ARG A 151 -21.48 11.62 21.53
N TRP A 152 -21.73 11.30 20.27
CA TRP A 152 -23.06 10.95 19.77
C TRP A 152 -23.11 9.49 19.35
N GLY A 153 -24.21 8.79 19.64
CA GLY A 153 -24.46 7.43 19.18
C GLY A 153 -25.57 7.36 18.13
N GLY A 154 -25.90 6.14 17.69
CA GLY A 154 -26.94 5.90 16.68
C GLY A 154 -26.35 5.63 15.29
N ASN A 155 -27.11 5.95 14.24
CA ASN A 155 -26.76 5.69 12.84
C ASN A 155 -26.52 7.02 12.07
N PRO A 156 -25.42 7.73 12.35
CA PRO A 156 -25.22 9.12 11.93
C PRO A 156 -24.82 9.27 10.46
N PHE A 157 -25.10 8.29 9.60
CA PHE A 157 -24.89 8.42 8.15
C PHE A 157 -26.12 8.02 7.33
N GLU A 158 -27.25 7.70 7.97
CA GLU A 158 -28.46 7.24 7.25
C GLU A 158 -29.01 8.29 6.28
N ALA A 159 -28.78 9.58 6.54
CA ALA A 159 -29.19 10.67 5.64
C ALA A 159 -28.19 10.94 4.50
N SER A 160 -26.95 10.42 4.61
CA SER A 160 -25.81 10.74 3.72
C SER A 160 -25.25 9.48 3.05
N ILE A 161 -26.13 8.55 2.66
CA ILE A 161 -25.79 7.34 1.92
C ILE A 161 -25.61 7.68 0.43
N LYS A 162 -24.52 8.37 0.15
CA LYS A 162 -24.07 8.72 -1.20
C LYS A 162 -22.58 9.01 -1.16
N LEU A 163 -22.00 9.20 -2.34
CA LEU A 163 -20.61 9.60 -2.49
C LEU A 163 -20.46 11.11 -2.34
N HIS A 164 -19.64 11.56 -1.39
CA HIS A 164 -19.25 12.97 -1.21
C HIS A 164 -17.84 13.25 -1.74
N ASN A 165 -17.09 12.20 -2.07
CA ASN A 165 -15.66 12.23 -2.42
C ASN A 165 -14.74 12.59 -1.23
N ALA A 166 -15.19 12.29 -0.01
CA ALA A 166 -14.43 12.54 1.21
C ALA A 166 -13.38 11.44 1.44
N PHE A 167 -12.32 11.40 0.62
CA PHE A 167 -11.34 10.31 0.61
C PHE A 167 -10.10 10.53 1.46
N SER A 168 -9.90 11.73 1.99
CA SER A 168 -8.71 12.07 2.77
C SER A 168 -8.62 11.15 4.00
N MET A 169 -7.44 10.59 4.26
CA MET A 169 -7.21 9.79 5.46
C MET A 169 -6.68 10.64 6.62
N VAL A 170 -6.09 11.80 6.34
CA VAL A 170 -5.41 12.61 7.36
C VAL A 170 -6.03 13.98 7.61
N ASN A 171 -6.90 14.48 6.73
CA ASN A 171 -7.50 15.81 6.79
C ASN A 171 -9.04 15.74 6.86
N GLY A 172 -9.56 15.61 8.08
CA GLY A 172 -10.98 15.57 8.34
C GLY A 172 -11.70 16.89 8.07
N ILE A 173 -10.99 18.03 8.06
CA ILE A 173 -11.59 19.33 7.73
C ILE A 173 -12.02 19.35 6.26
N GLU A 174 -11.13 18.95 5.35
CA GLU A 174 -11.44 18.85 3.92
C GLU A 174 -12.58 17.88 3.66
N ASN A 175 -12.52 16.70 4.27
CA ASN A 175 -13.61 15.73 4.16
C ASN A 175 -14.93 16.29 4.67
N THR A 176 -14.95 16.88 5.87
CA THR A 176 -16.18 17.40 6.51
C THR A 176 -16.83 18.48 5.65
N ALA A 177 -16.03 19.33 4.99
CA ALA A 177 -16.54 20.38 4.10
C ALA A 177 -17.31 19.83 2.88
N LEU A 178 -17.08 18.57 2.49
CA LEU A 178 -17.77 17.94 1.34
C LEU A 178 -19.19 17.46 1.68
N TYR A 179 -19.53 17.34 2.97
CA TYR A 179 -20.86 16.91 3.45
C TYR A 179 -21.88 18.07 3.45
N THR A 180 -22.12 18.65 2.27
CA THR A 180 -22.92 19.90 2.11
C THR A 180 -24.44 19.72 2.29
N ASP A 181 -24.96 18.51 2.20
CA ASP A 181 -26.39 18.18 2.34
C ASP A 181 -26.67 17.19 3.49
N ALA A 182 -25.75 17.11 4.44
CA ALA A 182 -25.87 16.29 5.62
C ALA A 182 -27.08 16.71 6.48
N GLY A 183 -27.87 15.72 6.92
CA GLY A 183 -29.04 15.94 7.77
C GLY A 183 -28.66 16.26 9.22
N ASN A 184 -29.62 16.76 10.02
CA ASN A 184 -29.36 17.20 11.40
C ASN A 184 -28.67 16.18 12.34
N ASN A 185 -28.86 14.88 12.09
CA ASN A 185 -28.27 13.80 12.88
C ASN A 185 -27.08 13.12 12.18
N ASP A 186 -26.61 13.70 11.07
CA ASP A 186 -25.46 13.18 10.34
C ASP A 186 -24.15 13.47 11.09
N ALA A 187 -23.15 12.60 10.94
CA ALA A 187 -21.87 12.69 11.62
C ALA A 187 -21.18 14.03 11.38
N ALA A 188 -21.17 14.52 10.13
CA ALA A 188 -20.56 15.81 9.79
C ALA A 188 -21.34 16.98 10.41
N THR A 189 -22.67 16.92 10.39
CA THR A 189 -23.55 17.94 10.98
C THR A 189 -23.48 17.96 12.50
N LEU A 190 -23.37 16.81 13.15
CA LEU A 190 -23.17 16.71 14.60
C LEU A 190 -21.87 17.40 15.03
N CYS A 191 -20.78 17.18 14.29
CA CYS A 191 -19.51 17.82 14.58
C CYS A 191 -19.51 19.34 14.32
N THR A 192 -20.04 19.77 13.18
CA THR A 192 -20.06 21.20 12.81
C THR A 192 -21.04 22.03 13.66
N ASN A 193 -22.13 21.42 14.15
CA ASN A 193 -23.07 22.07 15.06
C ASN A 193 -22.55 22.19 16.50
N LEU A 194 -21.47 21.46 16.86
CA LEU A 194 -20.86 21.59 18.19
C LEU A 194 -20.33 23.02 18.40
N GLY A 195 -19.70 23.59 17.37
CA GLY A 195 -19.20 24.96 17.38
C GLY A 195 -18.27 25.25 16.21
N GLU A 196 -17.84 26.51 16.08
CA GLU A 196 -16.92 26.93 15.03
C GLU A 196 -15.61 26.12 15.06
N GLY A 197 -15.16 25.64 13.90
CA GLY A 197 -13.90 24.89 13.74
C GLY A 197 -13.93 23.43 14.20
N TRP A 198 -15.07 22.93 14.68
CA TRP A 198 -15.26 21.50 14.96
C TRP A 198 -15.63 20.73 13.69
N TYR A 199 -14.98 19.59 13.48
CA TYR A 199 -15.14 18.78 12.26
C TYR A 199 -15.15 17.28 12.57
N LEU A 200 -15.62 16.48 11.61
CA LEU A 200 -15.59 15.02 11.69
C LEU A 200 -14.19 14.53 11.29
N PRO A 201 -13.41 13.93 12.21
CA PRO A 201 -12.02 13.57 11.94
C PRO A 201 -11.89 12.52 10.84
N ALA A 202 -10.82 12.60 10.06
CA ALA A 202 -10.44 11.55 9.12
C ALA A 202 -9.92 10.31 9.86
N SER A 203 -9.79 9.19 9.14
CA SER A 203 -9.48 7.90 9.76
C SER A 203 -8.14 7.87 10.49
N GLU A 204 -7.08 8.46 9.94
CA GLU A 204 -5.77 8.53 10.61
C GLU A 204 -5.73 9.57 11.72
N GLU A 205 -6.61 10.57 11.74
CA GLU A 205 -6.75 11.44 12.90
C GLU A 205 -7.32 10.69 14.10
N LEU A 206 -8.35 9.85 13.88
CA LEU A 206 -8.83 8.91 14.91
C LEU A 206 -7.78 7.85 15.25
N GLY A 207 -6.99 7.40 14.27
CA GLY A 207 -5.85 6.52 14.49
C GLY A 207 -4.83 7.14 15.45
N HIS A 208 -4.46 8.40 15.21
CA HIS A 208 -3.55 9.14 16.08
C HIS A 208 -4.15 9.39 17.47
N LEU A 209 -5.46 9.68 17.56
CA LEU A 209 -6.14 9.74 18.85
C LEU A 209 -6.06 8.39 19.59
N PHE A 210 -6.18 7.27 18.88
CA PHE A 210 -5.99 5.94 19.47
C PHE A 210 -4.57 5.76 19.99
N ASP A 211 -3.54 6.18 19.25
CA ASP A 211 -2.14 6.09 19.67
C ASP A 211 -1.91 6.85 20.99
N ILE A 212 -2.44 8.08 21.09
CA ILE A 212 -2.37 8.91 22.31
C ILE A 212 -3.17 8.28 23.46
N TYR A 213 -4.40 7.85 23.20
CA TYR A 213 -5.25 7.18 24.19
C TYR A 213 -4.58 5.91 24.73
N ASN A 214 -3.95 5.13 23.85
CA ASN A 214 -3.28 3.88 24.21
C ASN A 214 -1.92 4.10 24.89
N GLY A 215 -1.26 5.23 24.65
CA GLY A 215 0.08 5.55 25.14
C GLY A 215 1.22 4.80 24.43
N ILE A 216 0.87 3.85 23.56
CA ILE A 216 1.78 3.10 22.70
C ILE A 216 1.19 3.15 21.29
N ALA A 217 1.99 3.64 20.35
CA ALA A 217 1.60 3.79 18.95
C ALA A 217 1.42 2.43 18.25
N ARG A 218 0.52 2.39 17.27
CA ARG A 218 0.16 1.20 16.48
C ARG A 218 1.32 0.58 15.68
N ASP A 219 2.40 1.30 15.45
CA ASP A 219 3.62 0.83 14.78
C ASP A 219 4.68 0.30 15.76
N ASN A 220 4.52 0.55 17.07
CA ASN A 220 5.53 0.29 18.09
C ASN A 220 5.22 -0.92 18.98
N GLY A 221 5.08 -2.10 18.36
CA GLY A 221 4.93 -3.38 19.08
C GLY A 221 3.67 -3.48 19.97
N PHE A 222 2.62 -2.71 19.67
CA PHE A 222 1.39 -2.63 20.46
C PHE A 222 0.65 -3.98 20.55
N THR A 223 -0.16 -4.14 21.61
CA THR A 223 -0.95 -5.37 21.80
C THR A 223 -2.35 -5.21 21.20
N ASN A 224 -2.61 -5.83 20.04
CA ASN A 224 -3.95 -5.81 19.44
C ASN A 224 -4.92 -6.82 20.11
N ALA A 225 -5.30 -6.55 21.36
CA ALA A 225 -6.17 -7.41 22.15
C ALA A 225 -7.34 -6.64 22.79
N THR A 226 -8.26 -7.38 23.41
CA THR A 226 -9.37 -6.79 24.17
C THR A 226 -8.85 -6.03 25.39
N PRO A 227 -9.60 -5.06 25.95
CA PRO A 227 -9.11 -4.19 27.02
C PRO A 227 -8.56 -4.89 28.28
N ASN A 228 -8.95 -6.12 28.58
CA ASN A 228 -8.38 -6.91 29.68
C ASN A 228 -6.99 -7.51 29.37
N GLN A 229 -6.66 -7.70 28.09
CA GLN A 229 -5.50 -8.44 27.59
C GLN A 229 -4.35 -7.53 27.11
N ILE A 230 -4.52 -6.22 27.15
CA ILE A 230 -3.45 -5.24 26.88
C ILE A 230 -2.54 -5.09 28.11
N SER A 231 -1.37 -4.47 27.92
CA SER A 231 -0.38 -4.24 28.98
C SER A 231 -0.87 -3.26 30.06
N ASP A 232 -0.25 -3.30 31.23
CA ASP A 232 -0.55 -2.37 32.33
C ASP A 232 -0.22 -0.92 31.98
N ALA A 233 0.80 -0.70 31.15
CA ALA A 233 1.15 0.62 30.63
C ALA A 233 0.03 1.18 29.73
N GLU A 234 -0.50 0.37 28.83
CA GLU A 234 -1.63 0.76 27.97
C GLU A 234 -2.88 1.05 28.81
N LYS A 235 -3.19 0.19 29.80
CA LYS A 235 -4.32 0.42 30.74
C LYS A 235 -4.18 1.74 31.51
N ALA A 236 -2.98 2.02 32.03
CA ALA A 236 -2.71 3.24 32.77
C ALA A 236 -2.85 4.50 31.89
N SER A 237 -2.37 4.45 30.65
CA SER A 237 -2.52 5.55 29.69
C SER A 237 -3.99 5.83 29.38
N ARG A 238 -4.75 4.78 29.02
CA ARG A 238 -6.19 4.88 28.72
C ARG A 238 -6.98 5.46 29.90
N ALA A 239 -6.71 4.97 31.11
CA ALA A 239 -7.34 5.46 32.33
C ALA A 239 -7.00 6.93 32.62
N THR A 240 -5.77 7.36 32.35
CA THR A 240 -5.35 8.76 32.51
C THR A 240 -6.05 9.67 31.50
N PHE A 241 -6.14 9.24 30.25
CA PHE A 241 -6.86 9.98 29.21
C PHE A 241 -8.34 10.15 29.55
N ASP A 242 -9.01 9.05 29.92
CA ASP A 242 -10.42 9.06 30.29
C ASP A 242 -10.68 9.89 31.56
N LYS A 243 -9.75 9.87 32.52
CA LYS A 243 -9.81 10.75 33.68
C LYS A 243 -9.74 12.22 33.30
N ASN A 244 -8.80 12.62 32.43
CA ASN A 244 -8.70 14.00 31.99
C ASN A 244 -9.99 14.46 31.28
N LEU A 245 -10.56 13.58 30.45
CA LEU A 245 -11.79 13.88 29.71
C LEU A 245 -13.01 14.02 30.65
N THR A 246 -13.12 13.14 31.65
CA THR A 246 -14.21 13.16 32.63
C THR A 246 -14.09 14.30 33.65
N ASP A 247 -12.88 14.68 34.05
CA ASP A 247 -12.64 15.85 34.92
C ASP A 247 -13.13 17.16 34.27
N LEU A 248 -13.16 17.22 32.93
CA LEU A 248 -13.71 18.32 32.14
C LEU A 248 -15.21 18.16 31.84
N GLY A 249 -15.87 17.11 32.32
CA GLY A 249 -17.29 16.83 32.08
C GLY A 249 -17.59 16.06 30.79
N GLY A 250 -16.57 15.53 30.10
CA GLY A 250 -16.72 14.71 28.91
C GLY A 250 -17.02 13.23 29.20
N ALA A 251 -17.52 12.52 28.17
CA ALA A 251 -17.66 11.06 28.23
C ALA A 251 -16.32 10.37 28.02
N VAL A 252 -16.13 9.14 28.50
CA VAL A 252 -14.92 8.34 28.22
C VAL A 252 -14.81 7.94 26.72
N ILE A 253 -13.61 7.58 26.29
CA ILE A 253 -13.35 7.09 24.93
C ILE A 253 -13.88 5.66 24.73
N ASN A 254 -13.76 4.79 25.73
CA ASN A 254 -14.28 3.42 25.63
C ASN A 254 -14.92 2.95 26.93
N ALA A 255 -16.25 2.83 26.91
CA ALA A 255 -17.05 2.29 28.01
C ALA A 255 -17.42 0.79 27.84
N ALA A 256 -16.92 0.12 26.79
CA ALA A 256 -17.23 -1.29 26.56
C ALA A 256 -16.67 -2.19 27.67
N ALA A 257 -17.32 -3.34 27.90
CA ALA A 257 -16.84 -4.36 28.81
C ALA A 257 -15.40 -4.78 28.48
N GLU A 258 -14.61 -5.12 29.50
CA GLU A 258 -13.17 -5.38 29.34
C GLU A 258 -12.84 -6.58 28.44
N ASN A 259 -13.78 -7.52 28.29
CA ASN A 259 -13.70 -8.66 27.38
C ASN A 259 -14.30 -8.38 25.99
N GLY A 260 -14.89 -7.21 25.78
CA GLY A 260 -15.47 -6.77 24.52
C GLY A 260 -14.41 -6.21 23.57
N ASN A 261 -14.76 -6.14 22.28
CA ASN A 261 -13.85 -5.59 21.26
C ASN A 261 -13.63 -4.07 21.38
N GLY A 262 -14.40 -3.36 22.20
CA GLY A 262 -14.35 -1.90 22.33
C GLY A 262 -15.39 -1.15 21.51
N GLU A 263 -15.60 0.12 21.86
CA GLU A 263 -16.45 1.06 21.13
C GLU A 263 -15.76 1.53 19.84
N SER A 264 -16.54 1.88 18.82
CA SER A 264 -16.03 2.36 17.54
C SER A 264 -16.58 3.73 17.21
N TYR A 265 -15.77 4.54 16.53
CA TYR A 265 -16.08 5.90 16.12
C TYR A 265 -16.01 6.02 14.61
N TRP A 266 -17.02 6.63 14.01
CA TRP A 266 -17.02 6.98 12.60
C TRP A 266 -15.99 8.08 12.32
N SER A 267 -15.31 7.94 11.18
CA SER A 267 -14.49 8.99 10.58
C SER A 267 -15.22 9.60 9.38
N SER A 268 -14.69 10.70 8.87
CA SER A 268 -15.17 11.36 7.65
C SER A 268 -14.69 10.70 6.36
N THR A 269 -13.74 9.77 6.43
CA THR A 269 -13.13 9.09 5.27
C THR A 269 -14.08 8.05 4.66
N GLU A 270 -14.52 8.27 3.43
CA GLU A 270 -15.42 7.41 2.64
C GLU A 270 -14.67 6.38 1.79
N ASN A 271 -15.40 5.34 1.36
CA ASN A 271 -14.95 4.50 0.26
C ASN A 271 -15.43 5.03 -1.11
N GLU A 272 -14.87 4.47 -2.18
CA GLU A 272 -15.09 4.90 -3.57
C GLU A 272 -16.55 4.89 -4.04
N ASP A 273 -17.42 4.07 -3.45
CA ASP A 273 -18.86 4.01 -3.79
C ASP A 273 -19.77 4.85 -2.87
N GLY A 274 -19.20 5.46 -1.82
CA GLY A 274 -19.90 6.31 -0.86
C GLY A 274 -20.87 5.57 0.08
N GLN A 275 -20.98 4.24 0.00
CA GLN A 275 -21.87 3.43 0.84
C GLN A 275 -21.25 3.11 2.20
N LYS A 276 -19.93 3.29 2.35
CA LYS A 276 -19.19 3.01 3.57
C LYS A 276 -18.36 4.22 3.99
N ALA A 277 -18.14 4.32 5.29
CA ALA A 277 -17.15 5.22 5.87
C ALA A 277 -16.16 4.39 6.71
N ARG A 278 -14.95 4.88 6.90
CA ARG A 278 -14.02 4.27 7.84
C ARG A 278 -14.50 4.51 9.26
N TYR A 279 -14.28 3.53 10.13
CA TYR A 279 -14.38 3.69 11.56
C TYR A 279 -13.08 3.27 12.23
N VAL A 280 -12.83 3.78 13.43
CA VAL A 280 -11.74 3.36 14.30
C VAL A 280 -12.30 2.84 15.61
N ARG A 281 -11.79 1.70 16.07
CA ARG A 281 -12.24 1.01 17.30
C ARG A 281 -11.23 1.18 18.43
N PHE A 282 -11.73 1.68 19.56
CA PHE A 282 -10.96 2.03 20.76
C PHE A 282 -11.07 0.95 21.84
N GLY A 283 -10.69 -0.28 21.49
CA GLY A 283 -10.55 -1.38 22.43
C GLY A 283 -9.51 -2.35 21.91
N LYS A 284 -9.98 -3.44 21.29
CA LYS A 284 -9.19 -4.18 20.31
C LYS A 284 -9.12 -3.32 19.05
N TYR A 285 -7.94 -2.80 18.75
CA TYR A 285 -7.77 -1.87 17.64
C TYR A 285 -8.35 -2.44 16.33
N GLY A 286 -8.94 -1.57 15.54
CA GLY A 286 -9.41 -1.89 14.20
C GLY A 286 -9.77 -0.62 13.46
N MET A 287 -9.30 -0.52 12.24
CA MET A 287 -9.67 0.53 11.30
C MET A 287 -10.16 -0.13 10.02
N ASP A 288 -11.43 0.03 9.71
CA ASP A 288 -12.06 -0.67 8.58
C ASP A 288 -13.25 0.13 8.05
N TYR A 289 -13.77 -0.27 6.89
CA TYR A 289 -14.99 0.29 6.31
C TYR A 289 -16.23 -0.35 6.93
N GLY A 290 -17.10 0.49 7.48
CA GLY A 290 -18.43 0.08 7.91
C GLY A 290 -19.50 0.62 6.96
N ALA A 291 -20.56 -0.15 6.73
CA ALA A 291 -21.71 0.34 5.99
C ALA A 291 -22.35 1.53 6.72
N LYS A 292 -22.63 2.60 5.99
CA LYS A 292 -23.35 3.77 6.51
C LYS A 292 -24.79 3.43 6.92
N THR A 293 -25.36 2.40 6.30
CA THR A 293 -26.70 1.88 6.59
C THR A 293 -26.69 0.89 7.75
N GLY A 294 -27.60 1.08 8.72
CA GLY A 294 -27.94 0.07 9.72
C GLY A 294 -26.81 -0.32 10.69
N THR A 295 -25.69 0.40 10.67
CA THR A 295 -24.56 0.18 11.58
C THR A 295 -24.45 1.33 12.56
N SER A 296 -24.65 1.03 13.85
CA SER A 296 -24.49 2.02 14.91
C SER A 296 -23.03 2.11 15.35
N ARG A 297 -22.47 3.31 15.33
CA ARG A 297 -21.16 3.65 15.93
C ARG A 297 -21.21 5.06 16.48
N PHE A 298 -20.25 5.39 17.34
CA PHE A 298 -20.18 6.72 17.92
C PHE A 298 -19.59 7.75 16.94
N VAL A 299 -19.80 9.02 17.23
CA VAL A 299 -19.15 10.16 16.58
C VAL A 299 -18.53 11.02 17.67
N ARG A 300 -17.31 11.51 17.42
CA ARG A 300 -16.68 12.60 18.16
C ARG A 300 -16.11 13.59 17.16
N ALA A 301 -16.21 14.87 17.50
CA ALA A 301 -15.64 15.93 16.70
C ALA A 301 -14.19 16.19 17.12
N MET A 302 -13.36 16.60 16.16
CA MET A 302 -12.03 17.16 16.43
C MET A 302 -12.00 18.63 16.09
N LYS A 303 -11.00 19.32 16.65
CA LYS A 303 -10.70 20.72 16.35
C LYS A 303 -9.19 20.92 16.30
N ILE A 304 -8.75 21.68 15.31
CA ILE A 304 -7.37 22.14 15.20
C ILE A 304 -7.19 23.41 16.03
N ILE A 305 -6.07 23.48 16.76
CA ILE A 305 -5.65 24.66 17.51
C ILE A 305 -4.35 25.17 16.90
N GLY A 306 -4.22 26.49 16.74
CA GLY A 306 -3.05 27.12 16.15
C GLY A 306 -2.84 26.77 14.68
N ASP A 307 -1.60 26.94 14.20
CA ASP A 307 -1.20 26.69 12.81
C ASP A 307 -0.74 25.24 12.60
N TYR A 308 -1.56 24.28 13.01
CA TYR A 308 -1.28 22.87 12.81
C TYR A 308 -1.28 22.53 11.31
N LYS A 309 -0.25 21.82 10.87
CA LYS A 309 -0.14 21.33 9.50
C LYS A 309 -0.50 19.85 9.44
N PHE A 310 -1.47 19.53 8.60
CA PHE A 310 -1.79 18.13 8.31
C PHE A 310 -0.60 17.44 7.62
N PRO A 311 -0.36 16.16 7.92
CA PRO A 311 0.65 15.39 7.20
C PRO A 311 0.23 15.22 5.73
N GLU A 312 1.18 14.85 4.88
CA GLU A 312 0.86 14.53 3.49
C GLU A 312 -0.02 13.28 3.41
N GLU A 313 -1.04 13.29 2.55
CA GLU A 313 -1.86 12.11 2.27
C GLU A 313 -0.98 10.93 1.81
N PRO A 314 -1.13 9.73 2.39
CA PRO A 314 -0.41 8.56 1.89
C PRO A 314 -0.73 8.30 0.41
N ALA A 315 0.31 8.01 -0.38
CA ALA A 315 0.13 7.65 -1.78
C ALA A 315 -0.61 6.31 -1.90
N THR A 316 -1.59 6.26 -2.78
CA THR A 316 -2.11 5.00 -3.32
C THR A 316 -1.37 4.72 -4.62
N LEU A 317 -1.04 3.46 -4.88
CA LEU A 317 -0.41 3.06 -6.13
C LEU A 317 -0.88 1.65 -6.50
N SER A 318 -1.43 1.52 -7.70
CA SER A 318 -1.72 0.23 -8.31
C SER A 318 -1.26 0.25 -9.76
N VAL A 319 -0.81 -0.91 -10.23
CA VAL A 319 -0.19 -1.05 -11.54
C VAL A 319 -0.76 -2.29 -12.22
N SER A 320 -1.20 -2.15 -13.47
CA SER A 320 -1.81 -3.25 -14.22
C SER A 320 -1.43 -3.23 -15.70
N PRO A 321 -0.96 -4.36 -16.26
CA PRO A 321 -0.57 -5.60 -15.55
C PRO A 321 0.75 -5.43 -14.78
N MET A 322 1.00 -6.29 -13.79
CA MET A 322 2.29 -6.32 -13.03
C MET A 322 3.40 -7.09 -13.75
N GLN A 323 3.05 -7.77 -14.85
CA GLN A 323 4.01 -8.39 -15.75
C GLN A 323 3.55 -8.18 -17.19
N VAL A 324 4.48 -7.86 -18.09
CA VAL A 324 4.22 -7.78 -19.52
C VAL A 324 5.24 -8.58 -20.32
N GLU A 325 4.78 -9.11 -21.44
CA GLU A 325 5.57 -9.91 -22.37
C GLU A 325 5.82 -9.13 -23.66
N LEU A 326 7.06 -9.12 -24.13
CA LEU A 326 7.49 -8.57 -25.41
C LEU A 326 7.96 -9.70 -26.32
N THR A 327 7.65 -9.61 -27.61
CA THR A 327 8.26 -10.50 -28.61
C THR A 327 9.77 -10.30 -28.66
N SER A 328 10.50 -11.27 -29.20
CA SER A 328 11.97 -11.16 -29.31
C SER A 328 12.44 -10.03 -30.21
N GLU A 329 11.60 -9.52 -31.11
CA GLU A 329 11.97 -8.48 -32.08
C GLU A 329 12.30 -7.12 -31.43
N GLU A 330 13.21 -6.39 -32.09
CA GLU A 330 13.47 -4.98 -31.80
C GLU A 330 12.21 -4.16 -32.08
N GLY A 331 11.91 -3.19 -31.22
CA GLY A 331 10.73 -2.34 -31.32
C GLY A 331 9.44 -2.98 -30.81
N ALA A 332 9.49 -4.20 -30.24
CA ALA A 332 8.34 -4.81 -29.57
C ALA A 332 7.88 -3.93 -28.40
N THR A 333 6.56 -3.75 -28.25
CA THR A 333 6.00 -2.82 -27.24
C THR A 333 4.93 -3.47 -26.36
N ALA A 334 4.85 -3.01 -25.11
CA ALA A 334 3.76 -3.32 -24.20
C ALA A 334 3.45 -2.11 -23.31
N ASP A 335 2.19 -1.99 -22.89
CA ASP A 335 1.73 -0.89 -22.04
C ASP A 335 1.38 -1.40 -20.65
N VAL A 336 1.63 -0.55 -19.66
CA VAL A 336 1.17 -0.71 -18.28
C VAL A 336 0.41 0.54 -17.88
N THR A 337 -0.70 0.36 -17.15
CA THR A 337 -1.48 1.45 -16.58
C THR A 337 -1.17 1.58 -15.09
N VAL A 338 -0.96 2.81 -14.63
CA VAL A 338 -0.62 3.20 -13.26
C VAL A 338 -1.76 4.06 -12.72
N SER A 339 -2.34 3.64 -11.60
CA SER A 339 -3.36 4.41 -10.89
C SER A 339 -2.84 4.84 -9.53
N THR A 340 -2.92 6.13 -9.24
CA THR A 340 -2.46 6.75 -8.00
C THR A 340 -3.33 7.96 -7.63
N ASN A 341 -3.47 8.25 -6.34
CA ASN A 341 -4.06 9.49 -5.83
C ASN A 341 -3.11 10.69 -5.91
N LYS A 342 -1.88 10.52 -6.40
CA LYS A 342 -0.89 11.59 -6.55
C LYS A 342 -0.97 12.22 -7.95
N PRO A 343 -0.64 13.52 -8.09
CA PRO A 343 -0.68 14.20 -9.39
C PRO A 343 0.36 13.66 -10.38
N SER A 344 1.38 12.95 -9.89
CA SER A 344 2.44 12.36 -10.69
C SER A 344 3.04 11.14 -10.01
N PHE A 345 3.65 10.27 -10.82
CA PHE A 345 4.49 9.15 -10.38
C PHE A 345 5.81 9.16 -11.18
N ALA A 346 6.81 8.48 -10.65
CA ALA A 346 8.11 8.25 -11.30
C ALA A 346 8.33 6.75 -11.53
N TYR A 347 9.25 6.40 -12.43
CA TYR A 347 9.68 5.03 -12.64
C TYR A 347 11.19 4.92 -12.79
N VAL A 348 11.74 3.76 -12.42
CA VAL A 348 13.16 3.41 -12.55
C VAL A 348 13.26 2.01 -13.17
N ILE A 349 14.00 1.87 -14.27
CA ILE A 349 14.38 0.57 -14.80
C ILE A 349 15.58 0.07 -14.00
N GLU A 350 15.41 -1.02 -13.27
CA GLU A 350 16.40 -1.52 -12.34
C GLU A 350 17.55 -2.26 -13.06
N GLY A 351 18.73 -2.18 -12.46
CA GLY A 351 19.93 -2.88 -12.93
C GLY A 351 20.28 -2.55 -14.38
N ASN A 352 20.52 -3.58 -15.19
CA ASN A 352 20.95 -3.44 -16.59
C ASN A 352 19.79 -3.48 -17.59
N GLY A 353 18.53 -3.41 -17.14
CA GLY A 353 17.37 -3.46 -18.04
C GLY A 353 17.36 -2.33 -19.07
N ASN A 354 17.87 -1.16 -18.69
CA ASN A 354 17.98 0.03 -19.55
C ASN A 354 18.88 -0.16 -20.79
N THR A 355 19.67 -1.23 -20.85
CA THR A 355 20.53 -1.54 -22.01
C THR A 355 19.75 -2.08 -23.21
N TRP A 356 18.56 -2.64 -22.97
CA TRP A 356 17.74 -3.26 -24.01
C TRP A 356 16.26 -2.89 -23.96
N LEU A 357 15.83 -2.18 -22.91
CA LEU A 357 14.46 -1.74 -22.70
C LEU A 357 14.42 -0.22 -22.53
N SER A 358 13.50 0.44 -23.21
CA SER A 358 13.08 1.80 -22.89
C SER A 358 11.67 1.82 -22.33
N ALA A 359 11.37 2.89 -21.60
CA ALA A 359 10.06 3.16 -21.04
C ALA A 359 9.73 4.63 -21.30
N GLU A 360 8.50 4.91 -21.75
CA GLU A 360 7.98 6.24 -22.01
C GLU A 360 6.65 6.42 -21.26
N GLN A 361 6.58 7.43 -20.40
CA GLN A 361 5.37 7.75 -19.64
C GLN A 361 4.49 8.71 -20.41
N ASN A 362 3.20 8.37 -20.53
CA ASN A 362 2.17 9.22 -21.11
C ASN A 362 0.92 9.19 -20.21
N GLY A 363 0.79 10.21 -19.37
CA GLY A 363 -0.28 10.28 -18.37
C GLY A 363 -0.19 9.13 -17.36
N ASP A 364 -1.24 8.33 -17.30
CA ASP A 364 -1.38 7.15 -16.44
C ASP A 364 -0.76 5.89 -17.05
N LYS A 365 -0.13 5.96 -18.24
CA LYS A 365 0.47 4.80 -18.91
C LYS A 365 1.98 4.89 -19.01
N ILE A 366 2.63 3.74 -18.90
CA ILE A 366 4.03 3.55 -19.27
C ILE A 366 4.08 2.60 -20.46
N LYS A 367 4.62 3.06 -21.58
CA LYS A 367 4.89 2.24 -22.76
C LYS A 367 6.32 1.73 -22.70
N PHE A 368 6.48 0.42 -22.65
CA PHE A 368 7.77 -0.25 -22.73
C PHE A 368 8.09 -0.62 -24.17
N THR A 369 9.34 -0.41 -24.60
CA THR A 369 9.80 -0.74 -25.95
C THR A 369 11.13 -1.48 -25.89
N ALA A 370 11.24 -2.61 -26.58
CA ALA A 370 12.51 -3.30 -26.76
C ALA A 370 13.43 -2.49 -27.69
N LEU A 371 14.59 -2.07 -27.19
CA LEU A 371 15.62 -1.35 -27.95
C LEU A 371 16.49 -2.26 -28.82
N SER A 372 16.44 -3.57 -28.59
CA SER A 372 17.18 -4.54 -29.38
C SER A 372 16.42 -5.86 -29.49
N LYS A 373 16.71 -6.60 -30.55
CA LYS A 373 16.27 -7.98 -30.68
C LYS A 373 16.92 -8.85 -29.60
N ASN A 374 16.16 -9.75 -28.99
CA ASN A 374 16.68 -10.76 -28.09
C ASN A 374 17.12 -12.00 -28.88
N ASN A 375 18.42 -12.09 -29.20
CA ASN A 375 19.00 -13.19 -29.98
C ASN A 375 19.47 -14.37 -29.10
N SER A 376 19.17 -14.38 -27.80
CA SER A 376 19.47 -15.53 -26.95
C SER A 376 18.42 -16.63 -27.09
N ASP A 377 18.82 -17.84 -26.69
CA ASP A 377 17.96 -19.02 -26.52
C ASP A 377 17.08 -18.94 -25.27
N GLU A 378 17.35 -17.99 -24.37
CA GLU A 378 16.56 -17.71 -23.17
C GLU A 378 15.82 -16.37 -23.25
N ALA A 379 14.72 -16.26 -22.50
CA ALA A 379 14.05 -14.98 -22.29
C ALA A 379 14.90 -14.09 -21.36
N ARG A 380 14.83 -12.77 -21.55
CA ARG A 380 15.48 -11.79 -20.68
C ARG A 380 14.45 -10.93 -19.96
N THR A 381 14.78 -10.53 -18.72
CA THR A 381 13.84 -9.84 -17.83
C THR A 381 14.42 -8.54 -17.30
N ALA A 382 13.57 -7.51 -17.18
CA ALA A 382 13.85 -6.27 -16.48
C ALA A 382 12.79 -6.04 -15.41
N ILE A 383 13.20 -5.43 -14.29
CA ILE A 383 12.28 -4.98 -13.24
C ILE A 383 12.18 -3.47 -13.34
N VAL A 384 10.96 -2.95 -13.28
CA VAL A 384 10.69 -1.52 -13.27
C VAL A 384 10.00 -1.17 -11.97
N THR A 385 10.63 -0.33 -11.16
CA THR A 385 10.05 0.19 -9.92
C THR A 385 9.31 1.47 -10.24
N ILE A 386 8.06 1.58 -9.79
CA ILE A 386 7.20 2.75 -9.94
C ILE A 386 6.94 3.32 -8.54
N THR A 387 7.08 4.63 -8.39
CA THR A 387 6.95 5.33 -7.10
C THR A 387 5.97 6.50 -7.24
N ALA A 388 5.04 6.60 -6.30
CA ALA A 388 4.14 7.74 -6.15
C ALA A 388 4.27 8.33 -4.74
N GLY A 389 4.24 9.66 -4.62
CA GLY A 389 4.45 10.37 -3.35
C GLY A 389 5.93 10.48 -2.96
N ASN A 390 6.19 11.01 -1.76
CA ASN A 390 7.52 11.26 -1.24
C ASN A 390 7.64 10.86 0.25
N GLY A 391 8.87 10.61 0.72
CA GLY A 391 9.16 10.34 2.13
C GLY A 391 8.36 9.16 2.68
N ASP A 392 7.82 9.30 3.89
CA ASP A 392 7.02 8.25 4.54
C ASP A 392 5.62 8.09 3.92
N ALA A 393 5.17 9.05 3.11
CA ALA A 393 3.89 9.00 2.40
C ALA A 393 3.99 8.37 1.00
N GLN A 394 5.16 7.83 0.62
CA GLN A 394 5.35 7.22 -0.70
C GLN A 394 4.79 5.79 -0.79
N ALA A 395 4.38 5.39 -1.98
CA ALA A 395 4.03 4.02 -2.33
C ALA A 395 4.86 3.54 -3.52
N THR A 396 5.24 2.26 -3.50
CA THR A 396 6.07 1.64 -4.54
C THR A 396 5.42 0.38 -5.08
N ALA A 397 5.50 0.17 -6.39
CA ALA A 397 5.06 -1.04 -7.08
C ALA A 397 6.13 -1.48 -8.08
N THR A 398 6.23 -2.77 -8.35
CA THR A 398 7.19 -3.31 -9.33
C THR A 398 6.46 -3.97 -10.49
N VAL A 399 7.03 -3.82 -11.69
CA VAL A 399 6.58 -4.46 -12.92
C VAL A 399 7.71 -5.32 -13.48
N THR A 400 7.38 -6.55 -13.84
CA THR A 400 8.30 -7.45 -14.53
C THR A 400 8.10 -7.38 -16.04
N ILE A 401 9.12 -6.96 -16.77
CA ILE A 401 9.11 -6.91 -18.23
C ILE A 401 9.92 -8.09 -18.74
N ARG A 402 9.29 -9.01 -19.47
CA ARG A 402 9.97 -10.18 -20.04
C ARG A 402 9.97 -10.10 -21.55
N GLN A 403 11.15 -10.11 -22.16
CA GLN A 403 11.29 -10.23 -23.60
C GLN A 403 11.63 -11.67 -23.97
N GLN A 404 10.85 -12.23 -24.87
CA GLN A 404 10.96 -13.62 -25.30
C GLN A 404 12.27 -13.89 -26.07
N LYS A 405 12.69 -15.16 -26.12
CA LYS A 405 13.81 -15.65 -26.93
C LYS A 405 13.53 -15.56 -28.43
N GLU A 406 14.56 -15.55 -29.26
CA GLU A 406 14.41 -15.60 -30.71
C GLU A 406 13.71 -16.91 -31.13
N GLN A 407 12.62 -16.81 -31.89
CA GLN A 407 11.96 -17.97 -32.49
C GLN A 407 12.50 -18.15 -33.91
N THR A 408 13.39 -19.14 -34.09
CA THR A 408 14.00 -19.48 -35.38
C THR A 408 13.26 -20.57 -36.17
N GLU A 409 12.20 -21.15 -35.62
CA GLU A 409 11.41 -22.18 -36.30
C GLU A 409 10.07 -21.64 -36.79
N VAL A 410 9.75 -21.91 -38.06
CA VAL A 410 8.39 -21.72 -38.59
C VAL A 410 7.46 -22.59 -37.76
N ALA A 411 6.59 -21.96 -36.97
CA ALA A 411 5.75 -22.66 -36.01
C ALA A 411 5.02 -23.84 -36.67
N ALA A 412 5.23 -25.05 -36.14
CA ALA A 412 4.59 -26.27 -36.65
C ALA A 412 3.07 -26.30 -36.42
N PHE A 413 2.57 -25.32 -35.65
CA PHE A 413 1.17 -25.09 -35.30
C PHE A 413 0.86 -23.60 -35.37
N GLN A 414 -0.38 -23.25 -35.72
CA GLN A 414 -0.93 -21.91 -35.63
C GLN A 414 -2.13 -21.90 -34.68
N ILE A 415 -2.35 -20.79 -33.97
CA ILE A 415 -3.57 -20.62 -33.16
C ILE A 415 -4.79 -20.73 -34.07
N GLY A 416 -5.77 -21.54 -33.67
CA GLY A 416 -6.93 -21.88 -34.47
C GLY A 416 -6.78 -23.15 -35.31
N ASP A 417 -5.60 -23.76 -35.38
CA ASP A 417 -5.43 -25.04 -36.06
C ASP A 417 -6.27 -26.14 -35.39
N PHE A 418 -7.01 -26.89 -36.19
CA PHE A 418 -7.64 -28.12 -35.75
C PHE A 418 -6.63 -29.27 -35.79
N VAL A 419 -6.48 -29.95 -34.65
CA VAL A 419 -5.55 -31.07 -34.47
C VAL A 419 -6.33 -32.34 -34.16
N LYS A 420 -6.19 -33.33 -35.03
CA LYS A 420 -6.77 -34.67 -34.86
C LYS A 420 -5.72 -35.76 -34.54
N MET A 421 -4.44 -35.45 -34.70
CA MET A 421 -3.34 -36.41 -34.52
C MET A 421 -2.32 -35.85 -33.53
N ASP A 422 -1.89 -36.67 -32.58
CA ASP A 422 -0.82 -36.39 -31.63
C ASP A 422 0.24 -37.49 -31.71
N GLY A 423 1.41 -37.20 -32.29
CA GLY A 423 2.51 -38.16 -32.44
C GLY A 423 2.14 -39.47 -33.17
N GLY A 424 1.13 -39.45 -34.05
CA GLY A 424 0.59 -40.63 -34.75
C GLY A 424 -0.63 -41.29 -34.08
N THR A 425 -1.02 -40.82 -32.89
CA THR A 425 -2.26 -41.24 -32.21
C THR A 425 -3.43 -40.39 -32.69
N GLU A 426 -4.50 -41.01 -33.17
CA GLU A 426 -5.74 -40.30 -33.49
C GLU A 426 -6.47 -39.92 -32.19
N LEU A 427 -6.72 -38.62 -32.01
CA LEU A 427 -7.51 -38.10 -30.90
C LEU A 427 -8.99 -38.30 -31.22
N ALA A 428 -9.73 -38.99 -30.35
CA ALA A 428 -11.13 -39.35 -30.58
C ALA A 428 -12.02 -38.17 -30.99
N GLU A 429 -11.77 -36.99 -30.42
CA GLU A 429 -12.51 -35.76 -30.70
C GLU A 429 -11.63 -34.63 -31.25
N GLY A 430 -10.30 -34.78 -31.24
CA GLY A 430 -9.37 -33.70 -31.59
C GLY A 430 -9.47 -32.46 -30.67
N GLY A 431 -8.81 -31.39 -31.09
CA GLY A 431 -8.84 -30.11 -30.39
C GLY A 431 -8.36 -28.94 -31.24
N ILE A 432 -8.50 -27.73 -30.71
CA ILE A 432 -8.07 -26.49 -31.37
C ILE A 432 -6.86 -25.92 -30.64
N VAL A 433 -5.83 -25.55 -31.40
CA VAL A 433 -4.63 -24.89 -30.87
C VAL A 433 -5.00 -23.51 -30.34
N PHE A 434 -4.67 -23.25 -29.07
CA PHE A 434 -4.83 -21.92 -28.44
C PHE A 434 -3.49 -21.32 -27.99
N TRP A 435 -2.42 -22.12 -27.97
CA TRP A 435 -1.09 -21.70 -27.54
C TRP A 435 -0.02 -22.47 -28.31
N VAL A 436 1.08 -21.81 -28.66
CA VAL A 436 2.19 -22.36 -29.44
C VAL A 436 3.53 -21.83 -28.92
N GLU A 437 4.52 -22.72 -28.78
CA GLU A 437 5.92 -22.37 -28.54
C GLU A 437 6.84 -23.34 -29.32
N GLY A 438 7.46 -22.83 -30.39
CA GLY A 438 8.27 -23.66 -31.29
C GLY A 438 7.45 -24.79 -31.90
N ASN A 439 7.88 -26.04 -31.69
CA ASN A 439 7.14 -27.24 -32.11
C ASN A 439 6.13 -27.75 -31.09
N ASN A 440 5.97 -27.08 -29.94
CA ASN A 440 4.99 -27.45 -28.93
C ASN A 440 3.73 -26.61 -29.06
N ALA A 441 2.58 -27.20 -28.78
CA ALA A 441 1.32 -26.48 -28.71
C ALA A 441 0.46 -27.03 -27.57
N LYS A 442 -0.53 -26.24 -27.15
CA LYS A 442 -1.63 -26.72 -26.32
C LYS A 442 -2.92 -26.62 -27.12
N ILE A 443 -3.72 -27.68 -27.05
CA ILE A 443 -5.02 -27.76 -27.71
C ILE A 443 -6.14 -27.85 -26.68
N LEU A 444 -7.27 -27.23 -27.01
CA LEU A 444 -8.52 -27.28 -26.25
C LEU A 444 -9.46 -28.33 -26.84
N SER A 445 -10.11 -29.13 -26.00
CA SER A 445 -11.03 -30.19 -26.45
C SER A 445 -12.20 -29.61 -27.25
N LEU A 446 -12.60 -30.27 -28.35
CA LEU A 446 -13.74 -29.84 -29.15
C LEU A 446 -15.06 -29.88 -28.38
N LYS A 447 -15.26 -30.87 -27.52
CA LYS A 447 -16.45 -30.98 -26.68
C LYS A 447 -16.23 -30.37 -25.31
N ARG A 448 -17.32 -29.91 -24.72
CA ARG A 448 -17.41 -29.62 -23.28
C ARG A 448 -18.30 -30.67 -22.60
N SER A 449 -18.36 -30.67 -21.28
CA SER A 449 -19.33 -31.50 -20.57
C SER A 449 -20.76 -31.22 -21.05
N ALA A 450 -21.57 -32.27 -21.27
CA ALA A 450 -22.92 -32.12 -21.83
C ALA A 450 -23.82 -31.24 -20.95
N THR A 451 -23.63 -31.31 -19.64
CA THR A 451 -24.26 -30.44 -18.65
C THR A 451 -23.19 -29.79 -17.78
N ALA A 452 -23.57 -28.70 -17.12
CA ALA A 452 -22.77 -28.12 -16.07
C ALA A 452 -22.73 -29.08 -14.88
N ILE A 453 -21.54 -29.38 -14.36
CA ILE A 453 -21.31 -30.31 -13.24
C ILE A 453 -20.62 -29.60 -12.08
N ASN A 454 -20.55 -30.26 -10.92
CA ASN A 454 -19.77 -29.78 -9.79
C ASN A 454 -18.31 -30.18 -9.93
N TRP A 455 -17.43 -29.47 -9.24
CA TRP A 455 -16.01 -29.78 -9.25
C TRP A 455 -15.68 -31.04 -8.45
N ALA A 456 -16.29 -31.17 -7.26
CA ALA A 456 -16.28 -32.37 -6.44
C ALA A 456 -17.70 -32.74 -6.00
N ASN A 457 -17.87 -33.97 -5.50
CA ASN A 457 -19.11 -34.43 -4.87
C ASN A 457 -19.47 -33.62 -3.60
N GLU A 458 -20.73 -33.72 -3.17
CA GLU A 458 -21.27 -32.93 -2.05
C GLU A 458 -20.49 -33.14 -0.73
N GLY A 459 -20.17 -32.04 -0.05
CA GLY A 459 -19.51 -32.03 1.26
C GLY A 459 -17.99 -31.83 1.23
N PHE A 460 -17.36 -31.71 0.05
CA PHE A 460 -15.90 -31.63 -0.05
C PHE A 460 -15.33 -30.20 0.08
N THR A 461 -14.82 -29.84 1.25
CA THR A 461 -14.21 -28.50 1.53
C THR A 461 -12.69 -28.47 1.59
N ASP A 462 -12.03 -29.63 1.59
CA ASP A 462 -10.62 -29.70 1.99
C ASP A 462 -9.69 -29.23 0.87
N ALA A 463 -8.58 -28.61 1.24
CA ALA A 463 -7.53 -28.21 0.31
C ALA A 463 -6.73 -29.43 -0.16
N LEU A 464 -6.42 -29.48 -1.45
CA LEU A 464 -5.58 -30.49 -2.10
C LEU A 464 -4.20 -29.93 -2.50
N GLY A 465 -3.95 -28.63 -2.31
CA GLY A 465 -2.67 -28.00 -2.63
C GLY A 465 -2.47 -27.79 -4.13
N LEU A 466 -3.54 -27.52 -4.87
CA LEU A 466 -3.54 -27.34 -6.31
C LEU A 466 -3.34 -25.86 -6.67
N THR A 467 -2.21 -25.31 -6.25
CA THR A 467 -1.92 -23.87 -6.33
C THR A 467 -1.23 -23.44 -7.61
N ASP A 468 -0.86 -24.39 -8.48
CA ASP A 468 -0.20 -24.06 -9.74
C ASP A 468 -1.19 -23.36 -10.67
N GLN A 469 -0.87 -22.15 -11.11
CA GLN A 469 -1.73 -21.36 -11.98
C GLN A 469 -1.42 -21.58 -13.47
N GLU A 470 -0.27 -22.20 -13.79
CA GLU A 470 0.25 -22.34 -15.15
C GLU A 470 0.23 -23.79 -15.65
N ASP A 471 0.31 -24.77 -14.75
CA ASP A 471 0.39 -26.19 -15.09
C ASP A 471 -0.83 -26.99 -14.61
N GLY A 472 -1.89 -26.98 -15.41
CA GLY A 472 -3.09 -27.75 -15.14
C GLY A 472 -2.86 -29.26 -15.21
N GLU A 473 -1.83 -29.71 -15.93
CA GLU A 473 -1.48 -31.13 -15.99
C GLU A 473 -0.95 -31.59 -14.63
N ALA A 474 -0.04 -30.84 -14.02
CA ALA A 474 0.48 -31.12 -12.69
C ALA A 474 -0.65 -31.12 -11.64
N ASN A 475 -1.55 -30.14 -11.69
CA ASN A 475 -2.72 -30.12 -10.79
C ASN A 475 -3.64 -31.32 -11.03
N THR A 476 -3.92 -31.67 -12.28
CA THR A 476 -4.78 -32.80 -12.61
C THR A 476 -4.14 -34.13 -12.18
N GLN A 477 -2.82 -34.24 -12.27
CA GLN A 477 -2.10 -35.42 -11.78
C GLN A 477 -2.22 -35.54 -10.25
N LYS A 478 -2.00 -34.43 -9.52
CA LYS A 478 -2.23 -34.39 -8.06
C LYS A 478 -3.67 -34.74 -7.69
N LEU A 479 -4.66 -34.29 -8.47
CA LEU A 479 -6.06 -34.66 -8.28
C LEU A 479 -6.27 -36.17 -8.39
N ARG A 480 -5.67 -36.82 -9.41
CA ARG A 480 -5.77 -38.27 -9.61
C ARG A 480 -5.07 -39.08 -8.51
N GLU A 481 -3.97 -38.54 -7.97
CA GLU A 481 -3.20 -39.17 -6.89
C GLU A 481 -3.80 -38.93 -5.50
N SER A 482 -4.75 -38.00 -5.39
CA SER A 482 -5.41 -37.70 -4.13
C SER A 482 -6.23 -38.89 -3.62
N GLY A 483 -6.32 -39.04 -2.30
CA GLY A 483 -7.14 -40.08 -1.65
C GLY A 483 -8.65 -39.95 -1.89
N ILE A 484 -9.07 -38.93 -2.64
CA ILE A 484 -10.47 -38.62 -2.95
C ILE A 484 -10.74 -38.55 -4.45
N ALA A 485 -9.84 -39.02 -5.32
CA ALA A 485 -9.99 -38.94 -6.78
C ALA A 485 -11.37 -39.45 -7.27
N ALA A 486 -11.89 -40.51 -6.63
CA ALA A 486 -13.22 -41.07 -6.92
C ALA A 486 -14.40 -40.10 -6.65
N ASN A 487 -14.17 -39.02 -5.90
CA ASN A 487 -15.16 -37.99 -5.59
C ASN A 487 -15.04 -36.73 -6.47
N ILE A 488 -14.16 -36.74 -7.48
CA ILE A 488 -13.94 -35.60 -8.38
C ILE A 488 -14.46 -36.01 -9.77
N PRO A 489 -15.77 -35.81 -10.06
CA PRO A 489 -16.39 -36.29 -11.30
C PRO A 489 -15.82 -35.63 -12.56
N ILE A 490 -15.14 -34.50 -12.42
CA ILE A 490 -14.45 -33.83 -13.52
C ILE A 490 -13.33 -34.70 -14.12
N LEU A 491 -12.68 -35.57 -13.32
CA LEU A 491 -11.58 -36.41 -13.81
C LEU A 491 -12.01 -37.41 -14.89
N GLU A 492 -13.30 -37.75 -14.96
CA GLU A 492 -13.85 -38.61 -16.01
C GLU A 492 -13.85 -37.95 -17.41
N TYR A 493 -13.82 -36.62 -17.46
CA TYR A 493 -13.83 -35.85 -18.71
C TYR A 493 -12.41 -35.64 -19.26
N CYS A 494 -11.42 -35.46 -18.38
CA CYS A 494 -10.05 -35.18 -18.78
C CYS A 494 -9.17 -36.41 -18.52
N LYS A 495 -9.12 -37.32 -19.51
CA LYS A 495 -8.37 -38.58 -19.47
C LYS A 495 -7.54 -38.79 -20.74
N ASP A 496 -6.77 -39.86 -20.80
CA ASP A 496 -5.99 -40.27 -21.98
C ASP A 496 -5.00 -39.20 -22.47
N GLY A 497 -4.41 -38.42 -21.55
CA GLY A 497 -3.50 -37.31 -21.84
C GLY A 497 -4.17 -35.93 -21.91
N TRP A 498 -5.50 -35.86 -21.82
CA TRP A 498 -6.21 -34.63 -21.53
C TRP A 498 -6.19 -34.32 -20.03
N TYR A 499 -6.10 -33.05 -19.67
CA TYR A 499 -6.08 -32.58 -18.29
C TYR A 499 -7.00 -31.38 -18.08
N LEU A 500 -7.37 -31.13 -16.83
CA LEU A 500 -8.17 -29.97 -16.44
C LEU A 500 -7.26 -28.74 -16.38
N PRO A 501 -7.54 -27.69 -17.15
CA PRO A 501 -6.63 -26.57 -17.29
C PRO A 501 -6.49 -25.75 -16.02
N ALA A 502 -5.29 -25.25 -15.77
CA ALA A 502 -5.06 -24.28 -14.72
C ALA A 502 -5.70 -22.93 -15.07
N ARG A 503 -5.75 -22.04 -14.08
CA ARG A 503 -6.34 -20.71 -14.22
C ARG A 503 -5.77 -19.94 -15.42
N ASN A 504 -4.45 -19.84 -15.54
CA ASN A 504 -3.81 -19.02 -16.55
C ASN A 504 -3.81 -19.72 -17.92
N GLU A 505 -3.93 -21.05 -17.95
CA GLU A 505 -4.19 -21.78 -19.20
C GLU A 505 -5.58 -21.49 -19.76
N MET A 506 -6.61 -21.40 -18.91
CA MET A 506 -7.95 -20.98 -19.36
C MET A 506 -8.02 -19.51 -19.74
N GLU A 507 -7.17 -18.67 -19.17
CA GLU A 507 -6.97 -17.30 -19.64
C GLU A 507 -6.34 -17.24 -21.03
N ALA A 508 -5.33 -18.07 -21.30
CA ALA A 508 -4.76 -18.20 -22.64
C ALA A 508 -5.82 -18.67 -23.66
N VAL A 509 -6.68 -19.61 -23.28
CA VAL A 509 -7.83 -20.03 -24.12
C VAL A 509 -8.78 -18.84 -24.39
N PHE A 510 -9.09 -18.04 -23.37
CA PHE A 510 -9.93 -16.87 -23.55
C PHE A 510 -9.30 -15.82 -24.47
N ASN A 511 -8.00 -15.56 -24.33
CA ASN A 511 -7.29 -14.61 -25.19
C ASN A 511 -7.29 -15.08 -26.66
N ALA A 512 -7.10 -16.37 -26.90
CA ALA A 512 -7.22 -16.95 -28.24
C ALA A 512 -8.65 -16.82 -28.80
N TYR A 513 -9.66 -17.13 -27.97
CA TYR A 513 -11.08 -16.96 -28.30
C TYR A 513 -11.45 -15.51 -28.62
N ASN A 514 -10.88 -14.55 -27.90
CA ASN A 514 -11.19 -13.12 -28.03
C ASN A 514 -10.38 -12.41 -29.13
N GLY A 515 -9.43 -13.09 -29.77
CA GLY A 515 -8.58 -12.52 -30.82
C GLY A 515 -7.47 -11.59 -30.32
N GLY A 516 -7.08 -11.69 -29.04
CA GLY A 516 -6.07 -10.82 -28.44
C GLY A 516 -6.09 -10.87 -26.90
N PRO A 517 -5.12 -10.22 -26.23
CA PRO A 517 -5.12 -10.13 -24.78
C PRO A 517 -6.41 -9.48 -24.29
N SER A 518 -6.89 -9.89 -23.12
CA SER A 518 -8.11 -9.39 -22.49
C SER A 518 -8.03 -7.89 -22.14
N GLN A 519 -8.13 -7.01 -23.14
CA GLN A 519 -8.16 -5.56 -22.95
C GLN A 519 -9.53 -5.05 -22.43
N SER A 520 -10.55 -5.90 -22.49
CA SER A 520 -11.92 -5.60 -22.10
C SER A 520 -12.18 -6.05 -20.65
N SER A 521 -12.09 -5.10 -19.72
CA SER A 521 -12.53 -5.26 -18.33
C SER A 521 -14.02 -5.59 -18.26
N GLY A 522 -14.38 -6.82 -17.88
CA GLY A 522 -15.74 -7.17 -17.44
C GLY A 522 -16.90 -6.74 -18.34
N LEU A 523 -16.73 -6.59 -19.66
CA LEU A 523 -17.80 -6.24 -20.59
C LEU A 523 -18.58 -7.48 -21.00
N LYS A 524 -19.89 -7.33 -21.16
CA LYS A 524 -20.78 -8.38 -21.70
C LYS A 524 -20.60 -8.49 -23.22
N PRO A 525 -20.92 -9.64 -23.84
CA PRO A 525 -20.71 -9.83 -25.28
C PRO A 525 -21.35 -8.78 -26.21
N ASP A 526 -22.44 -8.13 -25.80
CA ASP A 526 -23.05 -7.05 -26.58
C ASP A 526 -22.18 -5.78 -26.64
N ALA A 527 -21.38 -5.53 -25.61
CA ALA A 527 -20.59 -4.32 -25.39
C ALA A 527 -19.11 -4.41 -25.82
N ILE A 528 -18.65 -5.56 -26.32
CA ILE A 528 -17.28 -5.73 -26.84
C ILE A 528 -17.13 -5.14 -28.26
N LYS A 529 -15.88 -4.93 -28.69
CA LYS A 529 -15.56 -4.38 -30.02
C LYS A 529 -15.94 -5.35 -31.14
N GLN A 530 -16.11 -4.86 -32.36
CA GLN A 530 -16.49 -5.70 -33.49
C GLN A 530 -15.40 -6.74 -33.82
N GLU A 531 -14.13 -6.37 -33.69
CA GLU A 531 -13.00 -7.27 -33.92
C GLU A 531 -13.02 -8.47 -32.94
N GLU A 532 -13.40 -8.22 -31.68
CA GLU A 532 -13.56 -9.26 -30.66
C GLU A 532 -14.75 -10.17 -30.99
N LYS A 533 -15.88 -9.60 -31.46
CA LYS A 533 -17.05 -10.39 -31.91
C LYS A 533 -16.68 -11.30 -33.07
N ASP A 534 -15.96 -10.77 -34.06
CA ASP A 534 -15.55 -11.52 -35.25
C ASP A 534 -14.56 -12.65 -34.89
N ALA A 535 -13.62 -12.39 -33.97
CA ALA A 535 -12.68 -13.40 -33.48
C ALA A 535 -13.40 -14.54 -32.73
N ARG A 536 -14.32 -14.20 -31.81
CA ARG A 536 -15.13 -15.18 -31.07
C ARG A 536 -15.97 -16.03 -32.02
N ALA A 537 -16.60 -15.40 -33.01
CA ALA A 537 -17.39 -16.09 -34.03
C ALA A 537 -16.53 -17.01 -34.90
N ALA A 538 -15.31 -16.59 -35.29
CA ALA A 538 -14.38 -17.42 -36.04
C ALA A 538 -13.93 -18.65 -35.23
N TRP A 539 -13.61 -18.47 -33.95
CA TRP A 539 -13.25 -19.57 -33.05
C TRP A 539 -14.40 -20.58 -32.88
N ASP A 540 -15.61 -20.07 -32.60
CA ASP A 540 -16.81 -20.90 -32.47
C ASP A 540 -17.14 -21.61 -33.78
N LYS A 541 -16.87 -20.99 -34.93
CA LYS A 541 -17.00 -21.64 -36.24
C LYS A 541 -16.06 -22.83 -36.36
N ILE A 542 -14.78 -22.71 -36.01
CA ILE A 542 -13.81 -23.82 -36.04
C ILE A 542 -14.30 -24.99 -35.17
N LEU A 543 -14.83 -24.69 -33.97
CA LEU A 543 -15.43 -25.70 -33.11
C LEU A 543 -16.57 -26.42 -33.82
N THR A 544 -17.55 -25.68 -34.32
CA THR A 544 -18.75 -26.27 -34.95
C THR A 544 -18.46 -27.02 -36.25
N ASP A 545 -17.56 -26.50 -37.11
CA ASP A 545 -17.17 -27.14 -38.38
C ASP A 545 -16.54 -28.53 -38.15
N ASN A 546 -15.89 -28.72 -36.99
CA ASN A 546 -15.26 -29.98 -36.61
C ASN A 546 -16.11 -30.80 -35.62
N GLY A 547 -17.40 -30.45 -35.47
CA GLY A 547 -18.34 -31.20 -34.63
C GLY A 547 -18.23 -30.94 -33.13
N GLY A 548 -17.52 -29.91 -32.70
CA GLY A 548 -17.40 -29.45 -31.31
C GLY A 548 -18.59 -28.61 -30.83
N ASP A 549 -18.50 -28.11 -29.59
CA ASP A 549 -19.47 -27.20 -28.99
C ASP A 549 -18.88 -25.78 -28.89
N VAL A 550 -19.70 -24.74 -29.05
CA VAL A 550 -19.23 -23.35 -28.92
C VAL A 550 -18.84 -22.99 -27.47
N MET A 551 -18.02 -21.95 -27.30
CA MET A 551 -17.55 -21.49 -25.98
C MET A 551 -18.64 -20.83 -25.15
N ASN A 552 -19.60 -20.17 -25.78
CA ASN A 552 -20.67 -19.48 -25.07
C ASN A 552 -21.99 -19.60 -25.85
N VAL A 553 -23.02 -20.19 -25.22
CA VAL A 553 -24.38 -20.24 -25.78
C VAL A 553 -25.34 -19.26 -25.10
N LYS A 554 -24.87 -18.50 -24.10
CA LYS A 554 -25.72 -17.53 -23.40
C LYS A 554 -25.89 -16.26 -24.22
N ALA A 555 -27.02 -15.60 -24.02
CA ALA A 555 -27.35 -14.34 -24.68
C ALA A 555 -26.29 -13.25 -24.40
N ASP A 556 -26.11 -12.37 -25.38
CA ASP A 556 -25.03 -11.38 -25.41
C ASP A 556 -25.09 -10.34 -24.28
N ASN A 557 -26.25 -10.20 -23.63
CA ASN A 557 -26.45 -9.30 -22.50
C ASN A 557 -26.23 -9.98 -21.12
N THR A 558 -25.67 -11.18 -21.10
CA THR A 558 -25.40 -11.97 -19.88
C THR A 558 -23.91 -12.14 -19.61
N ALA A 559 -23.57 -12.70 -18.45
CA ALA A 559 -22.17 -12.95 -18.09
C ALA A 559 -21.51 -14.11 -18.89
N GLY A 560 -22.27 -14.85 -19.69
CA GLY A 560 -21.77 -15.99 -20.47
C GLY A 560 -21.71 -17.31 -19.71
N ASP A 561 -21.39 -18.37 -20.44
CA ASP A 561 -21.05 -19.67 -19.89
C ASP A 561 -19.75 -19.64 -19.07
N SER A 562 -19.65 -20.51 -18.08
CA SER A 562 -18.51 -20.61 -17.17
C SER A 562 -17.91 -22.01 -17.12
N TYR A 563 -16.59 -22.06 -16.95
CA TYR A 563 -15.78 -23.28 -17.00
C TYR A 563 -14.88 -23.39 -15.76
N PHE A 564 -14.85 -24.57 -15.16
CA PHE A 564 -13.95 -24.84 -14.03
C PHE A 564 -12.48 -24.95 -14.48
N THR A 565 -11.59 -24.62 -13.55
CA THR A 565 -10.14 -24.84 -13.66
C THR A 565 -9.69 -25.87 -12.62
N SER A 566 -8.43 -26.32 -12.72
CA SER A 566 -7.80 -27.19 -11.74
C SER A 566 -7.19 -26.46 -10.54
N THR A 567 -7.10 -25.12 -10.61
CA THR A 567 -6.44 -24.30 -9.58
C THR A 567 -7.39 -24.01 -8.40
N GLU A 568 -6.94 -24.33 -7.19
CA GLU A 568 -7.61 -23.96 -5.94
C GLU A 568 -7.45 -22.48 -5.61
N ALA A 569 -8.46 -21.90 -4.98
CA ALA A 569 -8.37 -20.56 -4.42
C ALA A 569 -7.77 -20.61 -3.00
N ASP A 570 -7.43 -19.44 -2.44
CA ASP A 570 -6.98 -19.32 -1.04
C ASP A 570 -8.01 -19.89 -0.05
N ASP A 571 -9.30 -19.77 -0.39
CA ASP A 571 -10.37 -20.48 0.28
C ASP A 571 -10.38 -21.94 -0.20
N ALA A 572 -9.96 -22.85 0.69
CA ALA A 572 -9.90 -24.30 0.45
C ALA A 572 -11.21 -24.90 -0.09
N SER A 573 -12.36 -24.28 0.21
CA SER A 573 -13.65 -24.75 -0.30
C SER A 573 -13.94 -24.36 -1.75
N LYS A 574 -13.06 -23.58 -2.39
CA LYS A 574 -13.26 -22.96 -3.69
C LYS A 574 -12.15 -23.27 -4.69
N VAL A 575 -12.53 -23.16 -5.96
CA VAL A 575 -11.66 -23.31 -7.13
C VAL A 575 -11.89 -22.15 -8.09
N PHE A 576 -10.87 -21.82 -8.87
CA PHE A 576 -11.01 -20.80 -9.90
C PHE A 576 -11.89 -21.29 -11.04
N TYR A 577 -12.62 -20.35 -11.63
CA TYR A 577 -13.38 -20.59 -12.84
C TYR A 577 -13.32 -19.37 -13.76
N VAL A 578 -13.58 -19.60 -15.03
CA VAL A 578 -13.50 -18.58 -16.08
C VAL A 578 -14.84 -18.45 -16.78
N ARG A 579 -15.22 -17.23 -17.20
CA ARG A 579 -16.40 -16.95 -18.02
C ARG A 579 -16.02 -16.59 -19.45
N PHE A 580 -16.73 -17.15 -20.42
CA PHE A 580 -16.54 -16.90 -21.86
C PHE A 580 -17.59 -15.92 -22.45
N GLY A 581 -18.26 -15.14 -21.60
CA GLY A 581 -19.03 -13.97 -22.02
C GLY A 581 -18.43 -12.69 -21.47
N GLN A 582 -18.62 -12.47 -20.17
CA GLN A 582 -18.08 -11.38 -19.38
C GLN A 582 -16.82 -11.84 -18.64
N TRP A 583 -15.67 -11.53 -19.22
CA TRP A 583 -14.36 -11.96 -18.71
C TRP A 583 -14.09 -11.40 -17.31
N ASN A 584 -13.64 -12.27 -16.41
CA ASN A 584 -13.07 -11.92 -15.11
C ASN A 584 -12.18 -13.08 -14.63
N PRO A 585 -10.85 -12.90 -14.55
CA PRO A 585 -9.90 -13.97 -14.24
C PRO A 585 -9.87 -14.36 -12.75
N GLY A 586 -10.42 -13.54 -11.85
CA GLY A 586 -10.33 -13.72 -10.40
C GLY A 586 -11.53 -14.45 -9.78
N LEU A 587 -12.39 -15.06 -10.59
CA LEU A 587 -13.62 -15.65 -10.10
C LEU A 587 -13.37 -17.00 -9.44
N THR A 588 -13.88 -17.14 -8.21
CA THR A 588 -13.79 -18.38 -7.43
C THR A 588 -15.19 -18.91 -7.13
N GLY A 589 -15.36 -20.23 -7.19
CA GLY A 589 -16.62 -20.91 -6.97
C GLY A 589 -16.43 -22.09 -6.03
N ALA A 590 -17.45 -22.40 -5.23
CA ALA A 590 -17.40 -23.56 -4.34
C ALA A 590 -17.15 -24.85 -5.14
N LYS A 591 -16.31 -25.73 -4.60
CA LYS A 591 -16.03 -27.07 -5.15
C LYS A 591 -17.29 -27.91 -5.23
N TYR A 592 -18.14 -27.78 -4.22
CA TYR A 592 -19.47 -28.35 -4.16
C TYR A 592 -20.47 -27.24 -3.79
N ALA A 593 -21.39 -26.94 -4.69
CA ALA A 593 -22.60 -26.20 -4.38
C ALA A 593 -23.66 -26.60 -5.40
N LYS A 594 -24.92 -26.81 -4.98
CA LYS A 594 -26.02 -27.16 -5.90
C LYS A 594 -26.24 -26.12 -7.00
N SER A 595 -25.72 -24.91 -6.84
CA SER A 595 -25.70 -23.87 -7.87
C SER A 595 -24.65 -22.80 -7.55
N PRO A 596 -23.87 -22.32 -8.54
CA PRO A 596 -23.88 -22.73 -9.94
C PRO A 596 -22.87 -23.85 -10.23
N ALA A 597 -23.35 -24.92 -10.87
CA ALA A 597 -22.50 -25.89 -11.57
C ALA A 597 -21.85 -25.23 -12.80
N ARG A 598 -20.74 -25.77 -13.32
CA ARG A 598 -20.02 -25.19 -14.47
C ARG A 598 -19.64 -26.25 -15.50
N TYR A 599 -19.37 -25.81 -16.72
CA TYR A 599 -18.90 -26.70 -17.78
C TYR A 599 -17.44 -27.11 -17.54
N VAL A 600 -17.05 -28.23 -18.14
CA VAL A 600 -15.67 -28.69 -18.18
C VAL A 600 -15.19 -28.71 -19.63
N ARG A 601 -13.97 -28.22 -19.84
CA ARG A 601 -13.24 -28.35 -21.09
C ARG A 601 -11.80 -28.69 -20.76
N CYS A 602 -11.21 -29.62 -21.50
CA CYS A 602 -9.90 -30.15 -21.19
C CYS A 602 -8.85 -29.58 -22.14
N ILE A 603 -7.61 -29.57 -21.67
CA ILE A 603 -6.44 -29.17 -22.46
C ILE A 603 -5.51 -30.36 -22.62
N ARG A 604 -4.77 -30.40 -23.73
CA ARG A 604 -3.72 -31.37 -24.00
C ARG A 604 -2.49 -30.65 -24.54
N LYS A 605 -1.30 -31.03 -24.05
CA LYS A 605 -0.01 -30.62 -24.63
C LYS A 605 0.31 -31.55 -25.80
N ILE A 606 0.72 -30.98 -26.92
CA ILE A 606 1.13 -31.72 -28.13
C ILE A 606 2.46 -31.16 -28.66
N SER A 607 3.17 -31.97 -29.43
CA SER A 607 4.44 -31.58 -30.06
C SER A 607 4.55 -32.17 -31.46
N LYS A 608 5.36 -31.57 -32.33
CA LYS A 608 5.62 -32.04 -33.70
C LYS A 608 7.09 -32.30 -33.96
#